data_AF-A0A101HL72-F1
#
_entry.id   AF-A0A101HL72-F1
#
_cell.length_a   1.000
_cell.length_b   1.000
_cell.length_c   1.000
_cell.angle_alpha   90.00
_cell.angle_beta   90.00
_cell.angle_gamma   90.00
#
_symmetry.space_group_name_H-M   'P 1'
#
loop_
_entity.id
_entity.type
_entity.pdbx_description
1 polymer ?
#
loop_
_entity_poly.entity_id
_entity_poly.type
_entity_poly.pdbx_seq_one_letter_code
_entity_poly.pdbx_strand_id
1 'polypeptide(L)'
;MKALFVAEKVVFKEQSLTKSVIRTSSASRIGDYRHFHTVGSLRRLRKFLEARGAQKEIMEMMDNNLIPRAYVGAIANLALGGFPTKRIMTLMNVQIISEQIRRYEGQSMKDKLVKVLLMHFPNFYFSYLRYKGKNL
;
A
#
# COMPACT_ATOMS: atom_id res chain seq x y z
N MET A 1 -14.05 0.76 3.83
CA MET A 1 -14.79 -0.43 4.28
C MET A 1 -14.07 -1.64 3.68
N LYS A 2 -13.59 -2.59 4.49
CA LYS A 2 -12.87 -3.77 3.97
C LYS A 2 -13.41 -5.01 4.70
N ALA A 3 -14.56 -5.50 4.23
CA ALA A 3 -15.06 -6.82 4.59
C ALA A 3 -14.57 -7.81 3.54
N LEU A 4 -14.01 -8.95 3.97
CA LEU A 4 -13.83 -10.10 3.09
C LEU A 4 -15.17 -10.83 3.09
N PHE A 5 -15.87 -10.79 1.96
CA PHE A 5 -17.15 -11.50 1.82
C PHE A 5 -16.85 -12.84 1.16
N VAL A 6 -17.04 -13.93 1.92
CA VAL A 6 -16.99 -15.29 1.39
C VAL A 6 -18.44 -15.72 1.19
N ALA A 7 -18.85 -15.92 -0.05
CA ALA A 7 -20.20 -16.33 -0.41
C ALA A 7 -20.16 -17.54 -1.32
N GLU A 8 -21.00 -18.54 -1.04
CA GLU A 8 -21.15 -19.74 -1.88
C GLU A 8 -21.89 -19.44 -3.19
N LYS A 9 -22.68 -18.35 -3.25
CA LYS A 9 -23.44 -17.93 -4.43
C LYS A 9 -23.54 -16.41 -4.50
N VAL A 10 -23.22 -15.83 -5.66
CA VAL A 10 -23.38 -14.40 -5.95
C VAL A 10 -24.58 -14.22 -6.87
N VAL A 11 -25.56 -13.40 -6.46
CA VAL A 11 -26.75 -13.07 -7.24
C VAL A 11 -26.77 -11.56 -7.45
N PHE A 12 -26.85 -11.12 -8.70
CA PHE A 12 -26.91 -9.70 -9.04
C PHE A 12 -28.36 -9.22 -9.06
N LYS A 13 -28.64 -8.11 -8.37
CA LYS A 13 -29.90 -7.37 -8.44
C LYS A 13 -29.57 -5.92 -8.76
N GLU A 14 -30.23 -5.32 -9.74
CA GLU A 14 -30.06 -3.91 -10.09
C GLU A 14 -30.63 -3.02 -8.97
N GLN A 15 -29.85 -2.83 -7.91
CA GLN A 15 -30.10 -1.83 -6.87
C GLN A 15 -28.78 -1.14 -6.56
N SER A 16 -28.84 0.18 -6.38
CA SER A 16 -27.67 0.95 -5.95
C SER A 16 -27.39 0.62 -4.48
N LEU A 17 -26.48 -0.32 -4.23
CA LEU A 17 -26.18 -0.85 -2.89
C LEU A 17 -25.26 0.06 -2.07
N THR A 18 -24.52 0.98 -2.70
CA THR A 18 -23.57 1.85 -2.00
C THR A 18 -23.51 3.25 -2.60
N LYS A 19 -23.44 4.29 -1.76
CA LYS A 19 -23.14 5.67 -2.15
C LYS A 19 -21.66 5.94 -1.87
N SER A 20 -20.91 6.38 -2.89
CA SER A 20 -19.55 6.89 -2.72
C SER A 20 -19.60 8.28 -2.08
N VAL A 21 -19.08 8.41 -0.87
CA VAL A 21 -18.98 9.70 -0.16
C VAL A 21 -17.51 10.01 0.07
N ILE A 22 -17.02 11.11 -0.51
CA ILE A 22 -15.65 11.59 -0.31
C ILE A 22 -15.60 12.33 1.03
N ARG A 23 -15.09 11.67 2.07
CA ARG A 23 -14.87 12.29 3.39
C ARG A 23 -13.48 12.91 3.46
N THR A 24 -13.41 14.18 3.86
CA THR A 24 -12.15 14.91 4.08
C THR A 24 -11.28 14.28 5.16
N SER A 25 -11.89 13.68 6.19
CA SER A 25 -11.22 12.94 7.28
C SER A 25 -10.97 11.45 6.98
N SER A 26 -11.02 11.04 5.70
CA SER A 26 -10.79 9.64 5.33
C SER A 26 -9.34 9.22 5.59
N ALA A 27 -9.14 7.94 5.92
CA ALA A 27 -7.80 7.33 6.09
C ALA A 27 -6.91 7.43 4.83
N SER A 28 -7.48 7.80 3.68
CA SER A 28 -6.77 8.08 2.43
C SER A 28 -6.26 9.52 2.31
N ARG A 29 -6.74 10.47 3.13
CA ARG A 29 -6.31 11.88 3.12
C ARG A 29 -5.53 12.29 4.37
N ILE A 30 -5.60 11.51 5.44
CA ILE A 30 -4.84 11.77 6.67
C ILE A 30 -3.44 11.16 6.52
N GLY A 31 -2.40 11.99 6.58
CA GLY A 31 -1.00 11.58 6.50
C GLY A 31 -0.47 10.92 7.77
N ASP A 32 -1.16 9.90 8.28
CA ASP A 32 -0.74 9.15 9.46
C ASP A 32 -0.56 7.65 9.16
N TYR A 33 -0.24 6.86 10.19
CA TYR A 33 0.05 5.43 10.06
C TYR A 33 -1.12 4.60 9.51
N ARG A 34 -2.33 5.15 9.36
CA ARG A 34 -3.48 4.45 8.77
C ARG A 34 -3.22 3.96 7.35
N HIS A 35 -2.26 4.53 6.62
CA HIS A 35 -1.84 3.99 5.33
C HIS A 35 -1.30 2.54 5.40
N PHE A 36 -0.80 2.10 6.56
CA PHE A 36 -0.35 0.71 6.78
C PHE A 36 -1.51 -0.28 6.99
N HIS A 37 -2.77 0.16 7.12
CA HIS A 37 -3.90 -0.77 7.22
C HIS A 37 -4.01 -1.67 5.98
N THR A 38 -3.65 -1.18 4.79
CA THR A 38 -3.63 -2.00 3.57
C THR A 38 -2.57 -3.10 3.66
N VAL A 39 -1.37 -2.78 4.16
CA VAL A 39 -0.31 -3.76 4.42
C VAL A 39 -0.80 -4.86 5.37
N GLY A 40 -1.37 -4.46 6.51
CA GLY A 40 -1.91 -5.42 7.48
C GLY A 40 -3.03 -6.29 6.91
N SER A 41 -3.88 -5.71 6.05
CA SER A 41 -4.96 -6.45 5.38
C SER A 41 -4.43 -7.49 4.40
N LEU A 42 -3.43 -7.14 3.58
CA LEU A 42 -2.80 -8.09 2.64
C LEU A 42 -2.06 -9.21 3.36
N ARG A 43 -1.38 -8.92 4.48
CA ARG A 43 -0.75 -9.96 5.29
C ARG A 43 -1.76 -10.94 5.89
N ARG A 44 -2.92 -10.44 6.33
CA ARG A 44 -4.03 -11.30 6.80
C ARG A 44 -4.63 -12.12 5.67
N LEU A 45 -4.84 -11.52 4.50
CA LEU A 45 -5.30 -12.23 3.31
C LEU A 45 -4.32 -13.34 2.91
N ARG A 46 -3.01 -13.06 2.91
CA ARG A 46 -1.96 -14.04 2.62
C ARG A 46 -2.04 -15.24 3.57
N LYS A 47 -2.16 -15.01 4.89
CA LYS A 47 -2.35 -16.07 5.89
C LYS A 47 -3.64 -16.87 5.66
N PHE A 48 -4.73 -16.19 5.29
CA PHE A 48 -6.00 -16.85 5.00
C PHE A 48 -5.90 -17.77 3.76
N LEU A 49 -5.26 -17.29 2.70
CA LEU A 49 -5.06 -18.06 1.46
C LEU A 49 -4.16 -19.28 1.70
N GLU A 50 -3.08 -19.10 2.46
CA GLU A 50 -2.20 -20.19 2.90
C GLU A 50 -2.97 -21.28 3.67
N ALA A 51 -3.78 -20.88 4.65
CA ALA A 51 -4.59 -21.81 5.44
C ALA A 51 -5.67 -22.55 4.62
N ARG A 52 -5.99 -22.06 3.41
CA ARG A 52 -6.95 -22.68 2.48
C ARG A 52 -6.27 -23.48 1.37
N GLY A 53 -4.95 -23.66 1.43
CA GLY A 53 -4.20 -24.40 0.41
C GLY A 53 -4.17 -23.71 -0.94
N ALA A 54 -4.12 -22.37 -0.95
CA ALA A 54 -3.99 -21.62 -2.20
C ALA A 54 -2.74 -22.04 -2.99
N GLN A 55 -2.86 -21.97 -4.32
CA GLN A 55 -1.78 -22.30 -5.25
C GLN A 55 -0.50 -21.49 -4.96
N LYS A 56 0.66 -22.12 -5.19
CA LYS A 56 1.97 -21.54 -4.90
C LYS A 56 2.19 -20.22 -5.63
N GLU A 57 1.72 -20.12 -6.86
CA GLU A 57 1.81 -18.93 -7.71
C GLU A 57 1.08 -17.74 -7.09
N ILE A 58 -0.07 -17.98 -6.44
CA ILE A 58 -0.84 -16.94 -5.73
C ILE A 58 -0.03 -16.46 -4.51
N MET A 59 0.59 -17.39 -3.78
CA MET A 59 1.42 -17.06 -2.62
C MET A 59 2.66 -16.25 -3.03
N GLU A 60 3.33 -16.65 -4.11
CA GLU A 60 4.46 -15.92 -4.69
C GLU A 60 4.05 -14.53 -5.17
N MET A 61 2.90 -14.38 -5.84
CA MET A 61 2.36 -13.08 -6.24
C MET A 61 2.09 -12.17 -5.02
N MET A 62 1.55 -12.73 -3.93
CA MET A 62 1.32 -11.98 -2.70
C MET A 62 2.63 -11.49 -2.09
N ASP A 63 3.61 -12.39 -1.95
CA ASP A 63 4.86 -12.13 -1.23
C ASP A 63 5.86 -11.27 -2.03
N ASN A 64 5.87 -11.39 -3.36
CA ASN A 64 6.84 -10.70 -4.23
C ASN A 64 6.29 -9.43 -4.88
N ASN A 65 4.96 -9.26 -4.96
CA ASN A 65 4.36 -8.10 -5.63
C ASN A 65 3.40 -7.34 -4.71
N LEU A 66 2.30 -7.95 -4.28
CA LEU A 66 1.20 -7.22 -3.64
C LEU A 66 1.60 -6.63 -2.28
N ILE A 67 2.24 -7.42 -1.42
CA ILE A 67 2.68 -6.96 -0.09
C ILE A 67 3.80 -5.91 -0.22
N PRO A 68 4.90 -6.14 -0.97
CA PRO A 68 5.93 -5.13 -1.20
C PRO A 68 5.39 -3.81 -1.76
N ARG A 69 4.50 -3.88 -2.75
CA ARG A 69 3.86 -2.70 -3.35
C ARG A 69 3.05 -1.91 -2.32
N ALA A 70 2.35 -2.59 -1.42
CA ALA A 70 1.59 -1.93 -0.38
C ALA A 70 2.47 -1.20 0.64
N TYR A 71 3.66 -1.72 0.97
CA TYR A 71 4.64 -1.00 1.79
C TYR A 71 5.13 0.27 1.08
N VAL A 72 5.54 0.16 -0.18
CA VAL A 72 5.98 1.31 -0.99
C VAL A 72 4.88 2.37 -1.08
N GLY A 73 3.64 1.95 -1.36
CA GLY A 73 2.49 2.84 -1.40
C GLY A 73 2.19 3.51 -0.05
N ALA A 74 2.31 2.78 1.07
CA ALA A 74 2.10 3.36 2.39
C ALA A 74 3.14 4.45 2.73
N ILE A 75 4.41 4.20 2.39
CA ILE A 75 5.49 5.18 2.56
C ILE A 75 5.28 6.42 1.67
N ALA A 76 4.91 6.23 0.40
CA ALA A 76 4.61 7.34 -0.50
C ALA A 76 3.41 8.17 -0.03
N ASN A 77 2.35 7.52 0.47
CA ASN A 77 1.16 8.21 0.98
C ASN A 77 1.46 9.02 2.25
N LEU A 78 2.32 8.52 3.14
CA LEU A 78 2.80 9.31 4.28
C LEU A 78 3.48 10.61 3.82
N ALA A 79 4.35 10.53 2.81
CA ALA A 79 5.03 11.71 2.28
C ALA A 79 4.05 12.68 1.60
N LEU A 80 3.11 12.17 0.80
CA LEU A 80 2.05 12.95 0.16
C LEU A 80 1.16 13.66 1.19
N GLY A 81 0.80 12.98 2.28
CA GLY A 81 0.02 13.53 3.39
C GLY A 81 0.78 14.47 4.33
N GLY A 82 2.03 14.82 3.99
CA GLY A 82 2.82 15.79 4.76
C GLY A 82 3.52 15.23 6.00
N PHE A 83 3.55 13.91 6.21
CA PHE A 83 4.20 13.31 7.36
C PHE A 83 5.71 13.66 7.42
N PRO A 84 6.31 13.87 8.61
CA PRO A 84 7.68 14.37 8.71
C PRO A 84 8.71 13.42 8.07
N THR A 85 9.54 13.94 7.15
CA THR A 85 10.53 13.16 6.38
C THR A 85 11.47 12.38 7.31
N LYS A 86 11.95 13.00 8.39
CA LYS A 86 12.81 12.32 9.38
C LYS A 86 12.16 11.06 9.94
N ARG A 87 10.85 11.09 10.24
CA ARG A 87 10.11 9.92 10.72
C ARG A 87 9.91 8.88 9.64
N ILE A 88 9.66 9.29 8.39
CA ILE A 88 9.58 8.36 7.24
C ILE A 88 10.91 7.63 7.05
N MET A 89 12.04 8.34 7.13
CA MET A 89 13.37 7.74 7.05
C MET A 89 13.60 6.73 8.17
N THR A 90 13.20 7.04 9.41
CA THR A 90 13.26 6.07 10.52
C THR A 90 12.42 4.82 10.22
N LEU A 91 11.22 4.96 9.65
CA LEU A 91 10.38 3.82 9.27
C LEU A 91 11.02 2.98 8.17
N MET A 92 11.62 3.61 7.17
CA MET A 92 12.31 2.90 6.09
C MET A 92 13.51 2.09 6.58
N ASN A 93 14.13 2.49 7.70
CA ASN A 93 15.24 1.75 8.31
C ASN A 93 14.78 0.55 9.13
N VAL A 94 13.48 0.40 9.43
CA VAL A 94 12.96 -0.80 10.07
C VAL A 94 13.15 -1.99 9.13
N GLN A 95 13.79 -3.05 9.61
CA GLN A 95 14.20 -4.20 8.80
C GLN A 95 13.06 -4.76 7.93
N ILE A 96 11.88 -4.99 8.52
CA ILE A 96 10.75 -5.54 7.75
C ILE A 96 10.27 -4.59 6.64
N ILE A 97 10.40 -3.28 6.81
CA ILE A 97 10.00 -2.29 5.80
C ILE A 97 11.08 -2.20 4.72
N SER A 98 12.35 -2.14 5.12
CA SER A 98 13.48 -2.04 4.19
C SER A 98 13.56 -3.25 3.26
N GLU A 99 13.35 -4.46 3.78
CA GLU A 99 13.29 -5.68 3.00
C GLU A 99 12.15 -5.67 1.97
N GLN A 100 10.98 -5.16 2.35
CA GLN A 100 9.82 -5.08 1.48
C GLN A 100 10.03 -4.06 0.35
N ILE A 101 10.68 -2.93 0.64
CA ILE A 101 11.07 -1.95 -0.38
C ILE A 101 12.10 -2.56 -1.34
N ARG A 102 13.08 -3.34 -0.83
CA ARG A 102 14.08 -4.02 -1.67
C ARG A 102 13.46 -5.09 -2.58
N ARG A 103 12.48 -5.85 -2.07
CA ARG A 103 11.76 -6.88 -2.84
C ARG A 103 10.79 -6.31 -3.86
N TYR A 104 10.38 -5.06 -3.74
CA TYR A 104 9.49 -4.44 -4.70
C TYR A 104 10.16 -4.33 -6.07
N GLU A 105 9.72 -5.08 -7.08
CA GLU A 105 10.31 -5.02 -8.42
C GLU A 105 9.68 -3.96 -9.31
N GLY A 106 8.38 -3.68 -9.11
CA GLY A 106 7.61 -2.77 -9.94
C GLY A 106 7.32 -3.35 -11.33
N GLN A 107 6.07 -3.27 -11.77
CA GLN A 107 5.69 -3.82 -13.08
C GLN A 107 5.89 -2.80 -14.22
N SER A 108 5.84 -1.51 -13.90
CA SER A 108 6.01 -0.43 -14.87
C SER A 108 7.37 0.27 -14.73
N MET A 109 7.80 0.98 -15.78
CA MET A 109 9.01 1.82 -15.70
C MET A 109 8.91 2.87 -14.59
N LYS A 110 7.70 3.41 -14.39
CA LYS A 110 7.40 4.34 -13.29
C LYS A 110 7.65 3.69 -11.93
N ASP A 111 7.21 2.44 -11.74
CA ASP A 111 7.40 1.72 -10.49
C ASP A 111 8.88 1.45 -10.19
N LYS A 112 9.63 1.06 -11.24
CA LYS A 112 11.09 0.87 -11.15
C LYS A 112 11.79 2.16 -10.76
N LEU A 113 11.41 3.29 -11.36
CA LEU A 113 11.93 4.61 -10.99
C LEU A 113 11.59 4.96 -9.54
N VAL A 114 10.37 4.70 -9.08
CA VAL A 114 9.97 4.90 -7.67
C VAL A 114 10.87 4.10 -6.73
N LYS A 115 11.15 2.83 -7.05
CA LYS A 115 12.07 2.01 -6.25
C LYS A 115 13.46 2.63 -6.16
N VAL A 116 14.04 3.01 -7.31
CA VAL A 116 15.38 3.64 -7.37
C VAL A 116 15.40 4.93 -6.55
N LEU A 117 14.40 5.78 -6.70
CA LEU A 117 14.28 7.03 -5.96
C LEU A 117 14.13 6.78 -4.45
N LEU A 118 13.34 5.80 -4.04
CA LEU A 118 13.21 5.43 -2.62
C LEU A 118 14.52 4.89 -2.03
N MET A 119 15.26 4.08 -2.77
CA MET A 119 16.48 3.45 -2.25
C MET A 119 17.68 4.39 -2.24
N HIS A 120 17.86 5.19 -3.29
CA HIS A 120 19.08 5.99 -3.49
C HIS A 120 18.88 7.48 -3.22
N PHE A 121 17.67 8.00 -3.46
CA PHE A 121 17.39 9.43 -3.34
C PHE A 121 16.09 9.73 -2.55
N PRO A 122 15.89 9.12 -1.35
CA PRO A 122 14.61 9.19 -0.64
C PRO A 122 14.21 10.62 -0.27
N ASN A 123 15.16 11.47 0.11
CA ASN A 123 14.89 12.87 0.44
C ASN A 123 14.33 13.67 -0.75
N PHE A 124 14.90 13.44 -1.95
CA PHE A 124 14.41 14.07 -3.18
C PHE A 124 13.00 13.58 -3.50
N TYR A 125 12.80 12.26 -3.44
CA TYR A 125 11.50 11.65 -3.68
C TYR A 125 10.40 12.18 -2.76
N PHE A 126 10.68 12.24 -1.45
CA PHE A 126 9.71 12.75 -0.46
C PHE A 126 9.45 14.24 -0.61
N SER A 127 10.45 15.03 -1.00
CA SER A 127 10.26 16.45 -1.29
C SER A 127 9.35 16.64 -2.51
N TYR A 128 9.57 15.87 -3.58
CA TYR A 128 8.70 15.88 -4.76
C TYR A 128 7.26 15.47 -4.42
N LEU A 129 7.08 14.36 -3.67
CA LEU A 129 5.76 13.91 -3.26
C LEU A 129 5.04 14.96 -2.41
N ARG A 130 5.75 15.61 -1.49
CA ARG A 130 5.16 16.66 -0.67
C ARG A 130 4.77 17.90 -1.49
N TYR A 131 5.59 18.30 -2.46
CA TYR A 131 5.24 19.36 -3.39
C TYR A 131 3.95 19.01 -4.15
N LYS A 132 3.87 17.78 -4.68
CA LYS A 132 2.67 17.29 -5.36
C LYS A 132 1.45 17.24 -4.43
N GLY A 133 1.63 16.77 -3.19
CA GLY A 133 0.57 16.66 -2.19
C GLY A 133 -0.06 18.00 -1.79
N LYS A 134 0.73 19.09 -1.79
CA LYS A 134 0.21 20.46 -1.57
C LYS A 134 -0.69 20.96 -2.70
N ASN A 135 -0.59 20.38 -3.89
CA ASN A 135 -1.28 20.80 -5.10
C ASN A 135 -2.47 19.88 -5.47
N LEU A 136 -2.92 19.03 -4.53
CA LEU A 136 -4.03 18.05 -4.68
C LEU A 136 -5.17 18.38 -3.72
#